data_AF-V6F715-F1
#
_entry.id   AF-V6F715-F1
#
_cell.length_a   1.000
_cell.length_b   1.000
_cell.length_c   1.000
_cell.angle_alpha   90.00
_cell.angle_beta   90.00
_cell.angle_gamma   90.00
#
_symmetry.space_group_name_H-M   'P 1'
#
loop_
_entity.id
_entity.type
_entity.pdbx_description
1 polymer ?
#
loop_
_entity_poly.entity_id
_entity_poly.type
_entity_poly.pdbx_seq_one_letter_code
_entity_poly.pdbx_strand_id
1 'polypeptide(L)'
;MDRGKVNCQEFACLDAMRTARAVFFDEIVSHAQRYAAKGGGSGRGADGVAVAILRSENAYQIAEFYFLAEEFGLGSPHMIGDYIDRHNEDMRQLLLSPERLAHYGVRKERIEDAIFSEEEKAKVVENSQGGRLRLDQSDVARCLATMISPETCRKTLVAMGNGGLLERRSAVSVIITSTGILEGYFRCHLRLMSDMVIAGVK
;
A
#
# COMPACT_ATOMS: atom_id res chain seq x y z
N MET A 1 -22.55 -0.09 -39.34
CA MET A 1 -22.91 0.10 -37.92
C MET A 1 -21.93 1.09 -37.36
N ASP A 2 -22.34 2.35 -37.38
CA ASP A 2 -21.57 3.47 -36.86
C ASP A 2 -21.58 3.34 -35.34
N ARG A 3 -20.44 2.92 -34.74
CA ARG A 3 -20.27 2.97 -33.29
C ARG A 3 -20.12 4.45 -32.96
N GLY A 4 -21.25 5.13 -32.86
CA GLY A 4 -21.32 6.51 -32.38
C GLY A 4 -20.42 6.61 -31.18
N LYS A 5 -19.39 7.46 -31.28
CA LYS A 5 -18.40 7.68 -30.22
C LYS A 5 -19.17 7.97 -28.94
N VAL A 6 -19.18 7.01 -28.02
CA VAL A 6 -19.59 7.27 -26.63
C VAL A 6 -18.45 8.08 -26.04
N ASN A 7 -18.40 9.37 -26.39
CA ASN A 7 -17.45 10.35 -25.89
C ASN A 7 -18.01 10.94 -24.60
N CYS A 8 -18.32 10.05 -23.66
CA CYS A 8 -18.80 10.40 -22.33
C CYS A 8 -17.55 10.49 -21.46
N GLN A 9 -17.32 11.63 -20.81
CA GLN A 9 -16.14 11.87 -19.95
C GLN A 9 -15.98 10.76 -18.89
N GLU A 10 -17.09 10.25 -18.40
CA GLU A 10 -17.21 9.14 -17.47
C GLU A 10 -16.62 7.84 -18.05
N PHE A 11 -16.85 7.57 -19.34
CA PHE A 11 -16.26 6.43 -20.02
C PHE A 11 -14.75 6.58 -20.17
N ALA A 12 -14.27 7.77 -20.55
CA ALA A 12 -12.83 8.06 -20.65
C ALA A 12 -12.14 7.90 -19.28
N CYS A 13 -12.75 8.39 -18.20
CA CYS A 13 -12.26 8.19 -16.84
C CYS A 13 -12.20 6.71 -16.46
N LEU A 14 -13.27 5.95 -16.71
CA LEU A 14 -13.32 4.53 -16.39
C LEU A 14 -12.26 3.73 -17.17
N ASP A 15 -12.08 4.02 -18.44
CA ASP A 15 -11.08 3.37 -19.29
C ASP A 15 -9.65 3.71 -18.84
N ALA A 16 -9.38 4.98 -18.52
CA ALA A 16 -8.11 5.42 -17.96
C ALA A 16 -7.77 4.72 -16.64
N MET A 17 -8.73 4.66 -15.71
CA MET A 17 -8.54 3.97 -14.42
C MET A 17 -8.22 2.48 -14.62
N ARG A 18 -8.98 1.79 -15.47
CA ARG A 18 -8.79 0.35 -15.74
C ARG A 18 -7.46 0.07 -16.42
N THR A 19 -7.14 0.83 -17.46
CA THR A 19 -5.91 0.67 -18.24
C THR A 19 -4.69 0.96 -17.39
N ALA A 20 -4.66 2.12 -16.71
CA ALA A 20 -3.54 2.47 -15.86
C ALA A 20 -3.33 1.44 -14.74
N ARG A 21 -4.41 0.91 -14.16
CA ARG A 21 -4.32 -0.09 -13.10
C ARG A 21 -3.84 -1.45 -13.62
N ALA A 22 -4.23 -1.85 -14.82
CA ALA A 22 -3.70 -3.04 -15.46
C ALA A 22 -2.18 -2.92 -15.69
N VAL A 23 -1.73 -1.78 -16.22
CA VAL A 23 -0.31 -1.48 -16.43
C VAL A 23 0.47 -1.54 -15.12
N PHE A 24 -0.04 -0.90 -14.05
CA PHE A 24 0.58 -0.97 -12.72
C PHE A 24 0.86 -2.41 -12.28
N PHE A 25 -0.14 -3.28 -12.37
CA PHE A 25 0.01 -4.68 -11.96
C PHE A 25 1.00 -5.45 -12.83
N ASP A 26 1.00 -5.20 -14.14
CA ASP A 26 1.94 -5.84 -15.06
C ASP A 26 3.38 -5.40 -14.78
N GLU A 27 3.59 -4.11 -14.45
CA GLU A 27 4.90 -3.56 -14.12
C GLU A 27 5.48 -4.14 -12.83
N ILE A 28 4.71 -4.20 -11.74
CA ILE A 28 5.20 -4.74 -10.46
C ILE A 28 5.45 -6.25 -10.52
N VAL A 29 4.65 -7.00 -11.30
CA VAL A 29 4.87 -8.44 -11.52
C VAL A 29 6.13 -8.65 -12.36
N SER A 30 6.29 -7.88 -13.44
CA SER A 30 7.48 -7.95 -14.30
C SER A 30 8.75 -7.55 -13.54
N HIS A 31 8.65 -6.60 -12.61
CA HIS A 31 9.73 -6.27 -11.69
C HIS A 31 10.09 -7.48 -10.82
N ALA A 32 9.11 -8.06 -10.14
CA ALA A 32 9.33 -9.19 -9.23
C ALA A 32 9.93 -10.42 -9.95
N GLN A 33 9.50 -10.70 -11.18
CA GLN A 33 10.07 -11.76 -12.01
C GLN A 33 11.53 -11.50 -12.36
N ARG A 34 11.87 -10.27 -12.76
CA ARG A 34 13.27 -9.88 -13.04
C ARG A 34 14.13 -9.92 -11.79
N TYR A 35 13.59 -9.53 -10.63
CA TYR A 35 14.29 -9.58 -9.36
C TYR A 35 14.60 -11.03 -8.95
N ALA A 36 13.61 -11.92 -9.03
CA ALA A 36 13.77 -13.35 -8.77
C ALA A 36 14.79 -14.01 -9.73
N ALA A 37 14.75 -13.68 -11.02
CA ALA A 37 15.70 -14.19 -12.01
C ALA A 37 17.16 -13.80 -11.73
N LYS A 38 17.40 -12.69 -11.01
CA LYS A 38 18.73 -12.23 -10.59
C LYS A 38 19.20 -12.86 -9.27
N GLY A 39 18.46 -13.82 -8.73
CA GLY A 39 18.73 -14.41 -7.41
C GLY A 39 18.33 -13.52 -6.23
N GLY A 40 17.52 -12.48 -6.49
CA GLY A 40 16.94 -11.65 -5.45
C GLY A 40 15.83 -12.41 -4.70
N GLY A 41 15.94 -12.50 -3.38
CA GLY A 41 14.94 -13.13 -2.50
C GLY A 41 15.57 -13.86 -1.33
N SER A 42 15.27 -13.45 -0.10
CA SER A 42 15.86 -14.01 1.13
C SER A 42 15.15 -15.29 1.65
N GLY A 43 14.34 -15.94 0.82
CA GLY A 43 13.52 -17.10 1.20
C GLY A 43 13.82 -18.29 0.29
N ARG A 44 14.11 -19.43 0.91
CA ARG A 44 14.39 -20.74 0.29
C ARG A 44 13.55 -21.00 -0.95
N GLY A 45 14.21 -21.56 -1.97
CA GLY A 45 13.65 -21.79 -3.29
C GLY A 45 12.38 -22.64 -3.36
N ALA A 46 11.85 -22.67 -4.58
CA ALA A 46 10.74 -23.43 -5.14
C ALA A 46 9.41 -22.69 -5.33
N ASP A 47 9.05 -21.69 -4.53
CA ASP A 47 7.83 -20.91 -4.82
C ASP A 47 8.15 -19.73 -5.74
N GLY A 48 7.68 -19.82 -6.98
CA GLY A 48 7.79 -18.75 -7.96
C GLY A 48 7.17 -17.44 -7.46
N VAL A 49 7.34 -16.36 -8.24
CA VAL A 49 6.73 -15.05 -7.94
C VAL A 49 5.25 -15.24 -7.63
N ALA A 50 4.80 -14.72 -6.49
CA ALA A 50 3.41 -14.82 -6.04
C ALA A 50 2.50 -13.87 -6.84
N VAL A 51 2.37 -14.13 -8.15
CA VAL A 51 1.68 -13.26 -9.12
C VAL A 51 0.26 -12.93 -8.66
N ALA A 52 -0.49 -13.92 -8.17
CA ALA A 52 -1.86 -13.70 -7.70
C ALA A 52 -1.93 -12.70 -6.53
N ILE A 53 -0.95 -12.71 -5.61
CA ILE A 53 -0.89 -11.78 -4.49
C ILE A 53 -0.49 -10.38 -4.98
N LEU A 54 0.51 -10.30 -5.87
CA LEU A 54 0.96 -9.01 -6.42
C LEU A 54 -0.12 -8.33 -7.28
N ARG A 55 -0.98 -9.09 -7.95
CA ARG A 55 -2.12 -8.55 -8.71
C ARG A 55 -3.36 -8.24 -7.87
N SER A 56 -3.30 -8.41 -6.55
CA SER A 56 -4.46 -8.23 -5.67
C SER A 56 -4.73 -6.75 -5.33
N GLU A 57 -5.97 -6.44 -4.96
CA GLU A 57 -6.33 -5.14 -4.38
C GLU A 57 -5.45 -4.81 -3.16
N ASN A 58 -5.12 -5.80 -2.33
CA ASN A 58 -4.28 -5.58 -1.14
C ASN A 58 -2.88 -5.06 -1.52
N ALA A 59 -2.33 -5.52 -2.65
CA ALA A 59 -1.06 -5.01 -3.15
C ALA A 59 -1.18 -3.57 -3.65
N TYR A 60 -2.30 -3.24 -4.29
CA TYR A 60 -2.60 -1.87 -4.70
C TYR A 60 -2.70 -0.93 -3.48
N GLN A 61 -3.46 -1.31 -2.46
CA GLN A 61 -3.66 -0.54 -1.22
C GLN A 61 -2.34 -0.31 -0.45
N ILE A 62 -1.46 -1.32 -0.38
CA ILE A 62 -0.14 -1.15 0.23
C ILE A 62 0.75 -0.22 -0.61
N ALA A 63 0.70 -0.31 -1.93
CA ALA A 63 1.44 0.59 -2.81
C ALA A 63 0.98 2.05 -2.67
N GLU A 64 -0.34 2.26 -2.60
CA GLU A 64 -0.96 3.56 -2.34
C GLU A 64 -0.50 4.13 -0.99
N PHE A 65 -0.53 3.31 0.07
CA PHE A 65 -0.04 3.72 1.38
C PHE A 65 1.41 4.20 1.35
N TYR A 66 2.31 3.44 0.72
CA TYR A 66 3.72 3.80 0.65
C TYR A 66 3.95 5.05 -0.22
N PHE A 67 3.20 5.20 -1.31
CA PHE A 67 3.20 6.42 -2.12
C PHE A 67 2.78 7.65 -1.30
N LEU A 68 1.64 7.58 -0.60
CA LEU A 68 1.17 8.67 0.26
C LEU A 68 2.14 8.95 1.42
N ALA A 69 2.75 7.90 1.98
CA ALA A 69 3.74 8.04 3.02
C ALA A 69 4.99 8.80 2.56
N GLU A 70 5.44 8.57 1.33
CA GLU A 70 6.52 9.34 0.71
C GLU A 70 6.10 10.80 0.48
N GLU A 71 4.94 11.02 -0.15
CA GLU A 71 4.45 12.37 -0.51
C GLU A 71 4.14 13.23 0.74
N PHE A 72 3.68 12.63 1.83
CA PHE A 72 3.47 13.33 3.11
C PHE A 72 4.73 13.40 4.00
N GLY A 73 5.86 12.86 3.54
CA GLY A 73 7.11 12.91 4.29
C GLY A 73 7.05 12.18 5.63
N LEU A 74 6.33 11.05 5.70
CA LEU A 74 6.18 10.24 6.92
C LEU A 74 7.50 9.58 7.36
N GLY A 75 8.59 9.73 6.60
CA GLY A 75 9.94 9.43 7.08
C GLY A 75 10.51 10.43 8.09
N SER A 76 9.78 11.50 8.43
CA SER A 76 10.13 12.45 9.49
C SER A 76 9.49 12.04 10.82
N PRO A 77 10.24 12.01 11.94
CA PRO A 77 9.71 11.66 13.27
C PRO A 77 8.46 12.46 13.69
N HIS A 78 8.44 13.76 13.38
CA HIS A 78 7.29 14.61 13.69
C HIS A 78 6.09 14.26 12.81
N MET A 79 6.29 14.10 11.50
CA MET A 79 5.20 13.81 10.56
C MET A 79 4.54 12.46 10.83
N ILE A 80 5.34 11.42 11.14
CA ILE A 80 4.77 10.10 11.49
C ILE A 80 4.07 10.12 12.85
N GLY A 81 4.59 10.89 13.81
CA GLY A 81 3.94 11.08 15.10
C GLY A 81 2.55 11.69 14.96
N ASP A 82 2.44 12.79 14.21
CA ASP A 82 1.17 13.49 13.94
C ASP A 82 0.20 12.61 13.14
N TYR A 83 0.72 11.84 12.16
CA TYR A 83 -0.08 10.87 11.42
C TYR A 83 -0.68 9.80 12.34
N ILE A 84 0.11 9.23 13.25
CA ILE A 84 -0.36 8.20 14.19
C ILE A 84 -1.42 8.77 15.14
N ASP A 85 -1.25 10.01 15.60
CA ASP A 85 -2.24 10.66 16.46
C ASP A 85 -3.58 10.83 15.75
N ARG A 86 -3.55 11.27 14.49
CA ARG A 86 -4.75 11.40 13.67
C ARG A 86 -5.39 10.06 13.36
N HIS A 87 -4.59 9.05 12.99
CA HIS A 87 -5.06 7.68 12.78
C HIS A 87 -5.75 7.12 14.04
N ASN A 88 -5.12 7.27 15.21
CA ASN A 88 -5.68 6.83 16.48
C ASN A 88 -7.01 7.51 16.80
N GLU A 89 -7.11 8.81 16.54
CA GLU A 89 -8.37 9.54 16.71
C GLU A 89 -9.45 9.02 15.75
N ASP A 90 -9.13 8.83 14.48
CA ASP A 90 -10.07 8.28 13.49
C ASP A 90 -10.56 6.88 13.90
N MET A 91 -9.68 6.02 14.43
CA MET A 91 -10.06 4.70 14.94
C MET A 91 -10.98 4.79 16.17
N ARG A 92 -10.70 5.69 17.12
CA ARG A 92 -11.58 5.93 18.27
C ARG A 92 -12.95 6.43 17.84
N GLN A 93 -13.02 7.37 16.90
CA GLN A 93 -14.28 7.87 16.35
C GLN A 93 -15.07 6.75 15.64
N LEU A 94 -14.39 5.83 14.98
CA LEU A 94 -15.02 4.66 14.37
C LEU A 94 -15.61 3.71 15.42
N LEU A 95 -14.92 3.48 16.54
CA LEU A 95 -15.43 2.67 17.67
C LEU A 95 -16.67 3.26 18.33
N LEU A 96 -16.79 4.59 18.34
CA LEU A 96 -17.96 5.30 18.84
C LEU A 96 -19.16 5.26 17.88
N SER A 97 -18.96 4.75 16.65
CA SER A 97 -19.96 4.77 15.58
C SER A 97 -20.27 3.36 15.05
N PRO A 98 -21.14 2.57 15.72
CA PRO A 98 -21.46 1.19 15.31
C PRO A 98 -21.97 1.08 13.87
N GLU A 99 -22.74 2.06 13.40
CA GLU A 99 -23.24 2.12 12.02
C GLU A 99 -22.08 2.23 11.01
N ARG A 100 -21.14 3.15 11.25
CA ARG A 100 -19.94 3.29 10.42
C ARG A 100 -19.12 2.01 10.43
N LEU A 101 -18.91 1.41 11.61
CA LEU A 101 -18.18 0.15 11.73
C LEU A 101 -18.82 -0.99 10.93
N ALA A 102 -20.15 -1.08 10.94
CA ALA A 102 -20.91 -2.02 10.11
C ALA A 102 -20.74 -1.75 8.60
N HIS A 103 -20.73 -0.48 8.17
CA HIS A 103 -20.48 -0.10 6.77
C HIS A 103 -19.08 -0.49 6.28
N TYR A 104 -18.06 -0.38 7.13
CA TYR A 104 -16.72 -0.85 6.81
C TYR A 104 -16.61 -2.39 6.80
N GLY A 105 -17.58 -3.11 7.38
CA GLY A 105 -17.56 -4.58 7.45
C GLY A 105 -16.41 -5.12 8.30
N VAL A 106 -15.90 -4.32 9.24
CA VAL A 106 -14.79 -4.68 10.13
C VAL A 106 -15.29 -4.96 11.53
N ARG A 107 -14.62 -5.90 12.23
CA ARG A 107 -14.93 -6.22 13.62
C ARG A 107 -14.39 -5.14 14.55
N LYS A 108 -15.08 -4.91 15.67
CA LYS A 108 -14.68 -3.92 16.68
C LYS A 108 -13.26 -4.18 17.19
N GLU A 109 -12.95 -5.43 17.48
CA GLU A 109 -11.65 -5.86 18.02
C GLU A 109 -10.51 -5.51 17.05
N ARG A 110 -10.75 -5.60 15.73
CA ARG A 110 -9.75 -5.21 14.73
C ARG A 110 -9.42 -3.72 14.81
N ILE A 111 -10.40 -2.87 15.09
CA ILE A 111 -10.20 -1.42 15.19
C ILE A 111 -9.56 -1.06 16.54
N GLU A 112 -9.90 -1.77 17.61
CA GLU A 112 -9.20 -1.65 18.90
C GLU A 112 -7.71 -1.99 18.75
N ASP A 113 -7.39 -3.10 18.09
CA ASP A 113 -6.01 -3.53 17.81
C ASP A 113 -5.26 -2.59 16.84
N ALA A 114 -5.99 -1.76 16.08
CA ALA A 114 -5.43 -0.81 15.13
C ALA A 114 -4.96 0.49 15.78
N ILE A 115 -5.38 0.77 17.02
CA ILE A 115 -4.95 1.94 17.77
C ILE A 115 -3.55 1.69 18.30
N PHE A 116 -2.62 2.57 17.95
CA PHE A 116 -1.26 2.54 18.49
C PHE A 116 -1.29 2.96 19.96
N SER A 117 -0.68 2.18 20.83
CA SER A 117 -0.33 2.64 22.17
C SER A 117 0.77 3.71 22.12
N GLU A 118 0.97 4.44 23.21
CA GLU A 118 2.07 5.42 23.30
C GLU A 118 3.46 4.75 23.11
N GLU A 119 3.62 3.52 23.60
CA GLU A 119 4.86 2.76 23.42
C GLU A 119 5.06 2.36 21.94
N GLU A 120 4.00 1.92 21.26
CA GLU A 120 4.05 1.55 19.84
C GLU A 120 4.30 2.78 18.96
N LYS A 121 3.67 3.91 19.27
CA LYS A 121 3.93 5.19 18.62
C LYS A 121 5.39 5.61 18.80
N ALA A 122 5.89 5.61 20.04
CA ALA A 122 7.28 5.97 20.34
C ALA A 122 8.26 5.09 19.56
N LYS A 123 8.01 3.78 19.49
CA LYS A 123 8.78 2.82 18.68
C LYS A 123 8.79 3.21 17.19
N VAL A 124 7.64 3.54 16.61
CA VAL A 124 7.56 3.92 15.17
C VAL A 124 8.29 5.23 14.90
N VAL A 125 8.15 6.22 15.79
CA VAL A 125 8.83 7.52 15.69
C VAL A 125 10.35 7.34 15.78
N GLU A 126 10.83 6.52 16.72
CA GLU A 126 12.25 6.20 16.87
C GLU A 126 12.80 5.46 15.64
N ASN A 127 12.05 4.50 15.10
CA ASN A 127 12.45 3.75 13.92
C ASN A 127 12.53 4.63 12.67
N SER A 128 11.72 5.68 12.58
CA SER A 128 11.62 6.56 11.40
C SER A 128 12.66 7.69 11.39
N GLN A 129 13.81 7.49 12.02
CA GLN A 129 14.91 8.45 11.96
C GLN A 129 15.68 8.37 10.63
N GLY A 130 16.26 9.51 10.22
CA GLY A 130 17.08 9.60 8.99
C GLY A 130 16.28 9.72 7.69
N GLY A 131 15.04 10.21 7.77
CA GLY A 131 14.22 10.54 6.59
C GLY A 131 13.64 9.33 5.88
N ARG A 132 13.63 8.14 6.52
CA ARG A 132 13.06 6.92 5.96
C ARG A 132 12.01 6.37 6.89
N LEU A 133 10.83 6.10 6.36
CA LEU A 133 9.78 5.40 7.09
C LEU A 133 10.19 3.95 7.31
N ARG A 134 10.20 3.52 8.58
CA ARG A 134 10.53 2.16 8.97
C ARG A 134 9.42 1.61 9.86
N LEU A 135 8.67 0.66 9.32
CA LEU A 135 7.52 0.06 9.97
C LEU A 135 7.72 -1.43 10.05
N ASP A 136 7.35 -2.08 11.14
CA ASP A 136 7.20 -3.52 11.13
C ASP A 136 5.87 -3.93 10.47
N GLN A 137 5.67 -5.24 10.26
CA GLN A 137 4.46 -5.75 9.63
C GLN A 137 3.18 -5.44 10.41
N SER A 138 3.27 -5.34 11.73
CA SER A 138 2.13 -5.03 12.58
C SER A 138 1.78 -3.54 12.49
N ASP A 139 2.78 -2.66 12.38
CA ASP A 139 2.56 -1.23 12.21
C ASP A 139 1.83 -0.93 10.89
N VAL A 140 2.27 -1.54 9.79
CA VAL A 140 1.57 -1.40 8.48
C VAL A 140 0.15 -1.97 8.56
N ALA A 141 -0.04 -3.10 9.24
CA ALA A 141 -1.37 -3.69 9.42
C ALA A 141 -2.31 -2.80 10.24
N ARG A 142 -1.82 -2.08 11.25
CA ARG A 142 -2.60 -1.10 12.01
C ARG A 142 -3.05 0.06 11.13
N CYS A 143 -2.13 0.64 10.35
CA CYS A 143 -2.44 1.72 9.41
C CYS A 143 -3.51 1.34 8.38
N LEU A 144 -3.57 0.06 7.98
CA LEU A 144 -4.47 -0.45 6.94
C LEU A 144 -5.64 -1.27 7.48
N ALA A 145 -5.92 -1.21 8.78
CA ALA A 145 -6.87 -2.12 9.45
C ALA A 145 -8.32 -2.04 8.93
N THR A 146 -8.70 -0.88 8.38
CA THR A 146 -10.03 -0.66 7.76
C THR A 146 -10.15 -1.28 6.37
N MET A 147 -9.04 -1.62 5.73
CA MET A 147 -8.98 -2.07 4.33
C MET A 147 -8.51 -3.52 4.20
N ILE A 148 -7.54 -3.95 5.02
CA ILE A 148 -6.87 -5.24 4.89
C ILE A 148 -6.80 -5.92 6.25
N SER A 149 -7.02 -7.24 6.28
CA SER A 149 -6.78 -8.02 7.50
C SER A 149 -5.28 -8.09 7.83
N PRO A 150 -4.86 -8.16 9.11
CA PRO A 150 -3.44 -8.25 9.46
C PRO A 150 -2.72 -9.44 8.81
N GLU A 151 -3.38 -10.59 8.71
CA GLU A 151 -2.81 -11.79 8.06
C GLU A 151 -2.61 -11.57 6.55
N THR A 152 -3.61 -11.00 5.88
CA THR A 152 -3.53 -10.67 4.45
C THR A 152 -2.45 -9.62 4.20
N CYS A 153 -2.38 -8.57 5.03
CA CYS A 153 -1.35 -7.53 4.96
C CYS A 153 0.04 -8.15 5.06
N ARG A 154 0.27 -9.02 6.05
CA ARG A 154 1.53 -9.77 6.21
C ARG A 154 1.90 -10.57 4.97
N LYS A 155 0.98 -11.38 4.43
CA LYS A 155 1.23 -12.20 3.23
C LYS A 155 1.61 -11.32 2.04
N THR A 156 0.92 -10.20 1.85
CA THR A 156 1.19 -9.26 0.76
C THR A 156 2.55 -8.57 0.93
N LEU A 157 2.89 -8.08 2.13
CA LEU A 157 4.19 -7.48 2.42
C LEU A 157 5.34 -8.47 2.19
N VAL A 158 5.16 -9.74 2.57
CA VAL A 158 6.12 -10.81 2.30
C VAL A 158 6.31 -11.01 0.79
N ALA A 159 5.21 -11.10 0.03
CA ALA A 159 5.26 -11.25 -1.42
C ALA A 159 5.94 -10.05 -2.11
N MET A 160 5.61 -8.82 -1.70
CA MET A 160 6.23 -7.60 -2.22
C MET A 160 7.73 -7.54 -1.91
N GLY A 161 8.13 -7.89 -0.69
CA GLY A 161 9.54 -7.90 -0.33
C GLY A 161 10.34 -9.01 -1.02
N ASN A 162 9.75 -10.20 -1.19
CA ASN A 162 10.35 -11.26 -2.01
C ASN A 162 10.46 -10.85 -3.49
N GLY A 163 9.55 -10.00 -3.97
CA GLY A 163 9.58 -9.41 -5.30
C GLY A 163 10.48 -8.18 -5.45
N GLY A 164 11.24 -7.79 -4.42
CA GLY A 164 12.14 -6.63 -4.49
C GLY A 164 11.45 -5.26 -4.52
N LEU A 165 10.13 -5.21 -4.31
CA LEU A 165 9.36 -3.96 -4.29
C LEU A 165 9.50 -3.22 -2.96
N LEU A 166 9.74 -3.97 -1.88
CA LEU A 166 9.99 -3.44 -0.54
C LEU A 166 11.24 -4.10 0.04
N GLU A 167 11.99 -3.36 0.86
CA GLU A 167 13.10 -3.94 1.60
C GLU A 167 12.60 -4.56 2.90
N ARG A 168 12.99 -5.81 3.16
CA ARG A 168 12.70 -6.52 4.40
C ARG A 168 13.99 -6.80 5.13
N ARG A 169 14.18 -6.20 6.30
CA ARG A 169 15.35 -6.47 7.15
C ARG A 169 14.92 -7.25 8.38
N SER A 170 15.55 -8.40 8.60
CA SER A 170 15.34 -9.19 9.81
C SER A 170 16.18 -8.61 10.95
N ALA A 171 15.52 -8.06 11.96
CA ALA A 171 16.12 -7.76 13.26
C ALA A 171 15.40 -8.61 14.32
N VAL A 172 15.11 -8.05 15.50
CA VAL A 172 14.19 -8.65 16.49
C VAL A 172 12.76 -8.72 15.94
N SER A 173 12.37 -7.74 15.11
CA SER A 173 11.17 -7.76 14.26
C SER A 173 11.57 -7.57 12.78
N VAL A 174 10.69 -7.97 11.86
CA VAL A 174 10.90 -7.74 10.42
C VAL A 174 10.50 -6.30 10.10
N ILE A 175 11.50 -5.45 9.90
CA ILE A 175 11.31 -4.07 9.48
C ILE A 175 11.10 -4.05 7.96
N ILE A 176 10.05 -3.34 7.56
CA ILE A 176 9.71 -3.02 6.19
C ILE A 176 10.14 -1.59 5.92
N THR A 177 10.87 -1.39 4.83
CA THR A 177 11.31 -0.07 4.39
C THR A 177 11.09 0.04 2.90
N SER A 178 10.60 1.19 2.47
CA SER A 178 10.52 1.48 1.05
C SER A 178 11.90 1.75 0.44
N THR A 179 12.07 1.32 -0.81
CA THR A 179 13.20 1.65 -1.67
C THR A 179 12.87 2.72 -2.72
N GLY A 180 11.63 3.23 -2.74
CA GLY A 180 11.10 4.13 -3.77
C GLY A 180 10.65 3.43 -5.06
N ILE A 181 10.88 2.11 -5.18
CA ILE A 181 10.54 1.34 -6.38
C ILE A 181 9.01 1.22 -6.52
N LEU A 182 8.32 0.84 -5.45
CA LEU A 182 6.88 0.62 -5.45
C LEU A 182 6.12 1.93 -5.73
N GLU A 183 6.56 3.01 -5.08
CA GLU A 183 6.06 4.37 -5.26
C GLU A 183 6.33 4.89 -6.65
N GLY A 184 7.49 4.56 -7.23
CA GLY A 184 7.81 4.87 -8.63
C GLY A 184 6.78 4.28 -9.59
N TYR A 185 6.43 3.01 -9.43
CA TYR A 185 5.38 2.37 -10.23
C TYR A 185 4.01 2.99 -9.98
N PHE A 186 3.67 3.28 -8.72
CA PHE A 186 2.39 3.92 -8.39
C PHE A 186 2.28 5.35 -8.97
N ARG A 187 3.39 6.10 -8.99
CA ARG A 187 3.45 7.43 -9.61
C ARG A 187 3.29 7.36 -11.14
N CYS A 188 3.92 6.38 -11.80
CA CYS A 188 3.71 6.13 -13.23
C CYS A 188 2.25 5.79 -13.54
N HIS A 189 1.63 4.95 -12.69
CA HIS A 189 0.21 4.62 -12.76
C HIS A 189 -0.69 5.86 -12.70
N LEU A 190 -0.51 6.73 -11.70
CA LEU A 190 -1.32 7.95 -11.56
C LEU A 190 -1.14 8.92 -12.73
N ARG A 191 0.10 9.07 -13.23
CA ARG A 191 0.40 9.90 -14.40
C ARG A 191 -0.28 9.38 -15.66
N LEU A 192 -0.16 8.08 -15.93
CA LEU A 192 -0.82 7.44 -17.07
C LEU A 192 -2.33 7.63 -17.02
N MET A 193 -2.94 7.42 -15.85
CA MET A 193 -4.37 7.68 -15.65
C MET A 193 -4.73 9.13 -15.98
N SER A 194 -3.98 10.11 -15.43
CA SER A 194 -4.24 11.54 -15.68
C SER A 194 -4.10 11.90 -17.17
N ASP A 195 -3.07 11.40 -17.84
CA ASP A 195 -2.80 11.70 -19.25
C ASP A 195 -3.92 11.15 -20.14
N MET A 196 -4.40 9.93 -19.86
CA MET A 196 -5.52 9.32 -20.58
C MET A 196 -6.84 10.08 -20.37
N VAL A 197 -7.12 10.54 -19.15
CA VAL A 197 -8.31 11.36 -18.87
C VAL A 197 -8.25 12.66 -19.67
N ILE A 198 -7.11 13.37 -19.64
CA ILE A 198 -6.94 14.64 -20.36
C ILE A 198 -7.04 14.44 -21.87
N ALA A 199 -6.51 13.33 -22.41
CA ALA A 199 -6.57 13.01 -23.82
C ALA A 199 -7.98 12.59 -24.28
N GLY A 200 -8.71 11.84 -23.47
CA GLY A 200 -10.06 11.35 -23.78
C GLY A 200 -11.17 12.39 -23.62
N VAL A 201 -10.90 13.53 -22.98
CA VAL A 201 -11.84 14.67 -22.84
C VAL A 201 -11.78 15.63 -24.05
N LYS A 202 -10.74 15.54 -24.88
CA LYS A 202 -10.58 16.36 -26.10
C LYS A 202 -11.32 15.76 -27.30
#